data_AF-A0A6J4U7K4-F1
#
_entry.id   AF-A0A6J4U7K4-F1
#
_cell.length_a   1.000
_cell.length_b   1.000
_cell.length_c   1.000
_cell.angle_alpha   90.00
_cell.angle_beta   90.00
_cell.angle_gamma   90.00
#
_symmetry.space_group_name_H-M   'P 1'
#
loop_
_entity.id
_entity.type
_entity.pdbx_description
1 polymer ?
#
loop_
_entity_poly.entity_id
_entity_poly.type
_entity_poly.pdbx_seq_one_letter_code
_entity_poly.pdbx_strand_id
1 'polypeptide(L)' 'MNVIMYRLTALHRRLDEEIRRELKRRFPDNIRLLRLKKLKLAIKDRLHHQVFKARRV' A
#
# COMPACT_ATOMS: atom_id res chain seq x y z
N MET A 1 8.69 -20.51 4.21
CA MET A 1 8.64 -19.50 3.13
C MET A 1 7.28 -18.81 3.18
N ASN A 2 7.22 -17.55 3.62
CA ASN A 2 5.96 -16.91 4.02
C ASN A 2 5.22 -16.32 2.80
N VAL A 3 4.36 -17.13 2.18
CA VAL A 3 3.61 -16.82 0.94
C VAL A 3 2.80 -15.51 1.05
N ILE A 4 2.39 -15.16 2.27
CA ILE A 4 1.66 -13.92 2.59
C ILE A 4 2.53 -12.69 2.32
N MET A 5 3.80 -12.71 2.72
CA MET A 5 4.72 -11.60 2.45
C MET A 5 4.97 -11.44 0.96
N TYR A 6 5.13 -12.55 0.23
CA TYR A 6 5.39 -12.50 -1.21
C TYR A 6 4.19 -11.91 -1.98
N ARG A 7 2.97 -12.33 -1.64
CA ARG A 7 1.73 -11.77 -2.20
C ARG A 7 1.57 -10.29 -1.86
N LEU A 8 1.87 -9.90 -0.62
CA LEU A 8 1.79 -8.52 -0.18
C LEU A 8 2.78 -7.61 -0.93
N THR A 9 4.03 -8.07 -1.11
CA THR A 9 5.05 -7.35 -1.86
C THR A 9 4.69 -7.24 -3.34
N ALA A 10 4.16 -8.31 -3.96
CA ALA A 10 3.71 -8.27 -5.35
C ALA A 10 2.55 -7.28 -5.56
N LEU A 11 1.61 -7.23 -4.62
CA LEU A 11 0.47 -6.32 -4.66
C LEU A 11 0.90 -4.87 -4.41
N HIS A 12 1.85 -4.64 -3.49
CA HIS A 12 2.52 -3.35 -3.31
C HIS A 12 3.21 -2.87 -4.59
N ARG A 13 3.92 -3.77 -5.29
CA ARG A 13 4.66 -3.42 -6.50
C ARG A 13 3.73 -2.98 -7.62
N ARG A 14 2.60 -3.69 -7.81
CA ARG A 14 1.55 -3.28 -8.77
C ARG A 14 0.95 -1.92 -8.43
N LEU A 15 0.62 -1.67 -7.17
CA LEU A 15 0.08 -0.38 -6.72
C LEU A 15 1.08 0.76 -6.96
N ASP A 16 2.36 0.56 -6.66
CA ASP A 16 3.39 1.59 -6.88
C ASP A 16 3.68 1.82 -8.38
N GLU A 17 3.49 0.82 -9.23
CA GLU A 17 3.57 0.95 -10.68
C GLU A 17 2.37 1.71 -11.27
N GLU A 18 1.16 1.44 -10.79
CA GLU A 18 -0.04 2.19 -11.18
C GLU A 18 0.06 3.65 -10.75
N ILE A 19 0.52 3.93 -9.53
CA ILE A 19 0.78 5.29 -9.06
C ILE A 19 1.83 5.99 -9.94
N ARG A 20 2.92 5.29 -10.31
CA ARG A 20 3.94 5.86 -11.19
C ARG A 20 3.42 6.11 -12.61
N ARG A 21 2.55 5.25 -13.13
CA ARG A 21 1.90 5.46 -14.44
C ARG A 21 0.95 6.64 -14.42
N GLU A 22 0.16 6.78 -13.36
CA GLU A 22 -0.76 7.92 -13.19
C GLU A 22 0.01 9.24 -12.97
N LEU A 23 1.14 9.21 -12.25
CA LEU A 23 2.04 10.36 -12.11
C LEU A 23 2.73 10.76 -13.44
N LYS A 24 2.98 9.78 -14.31
CA LYS A 24 3.53 10.03 -15.66
C LYS A 24 2.48 10.54 -16.65
N ARG A 25 1.19 10.49 -16.31
CA ARG A 25 0.12 11.03 -17.17
C ARG A 25 0.12 12.55 -17.14
N ARG A 26 -0.28 13.15 -18.26
CA ARG A 26 -0.31 14.60 -18.48
C ARG A 26 -1.35 15.33 -17.62
N PHE A 27 -2.36 14.61 -17.13
CA PHE A 27 -3.31 15.07 -16.12
C PHE A 27 -3.48 13.99 -15.04
N PRO A 28 -2.65 14.00 -14.00
CA PRO A 28 -2.79 13.08 -12.88
C PRO A 28 -4.05 13.43 -12.07
N ASP A 29 -4.90 12.43 -11.85
CA ASP A 29 -6.03 12.57 -10.92
C ASP A 29 -5.52 12.50 -9.48
N ASN A 30 -5.22 13.67 -8.92
CA ASN A 30 -4.70 13.83 -7.57
C ASN A 30 -5.65 13.27 -6.50
N ILE A 31 -6.97 13.23 -6.76
CA ILE A 31 -7.96 12.66 -5.83
C ILE A 31 -7.82 11.14 -5.79
N ARG A 32 -7.66 10.52 -6.97
CA ARG A 32 -7.40 9.08 -7.10
C ARG A 32 -6.09 8.69 -6.45
N LEU A 33 -5.06 9.51 -6.61
CA LEU A 33 -3.74 9.33 -5.99
C LEU A 33 -3.79 9.45 -4.46
N LEU A 34 -4.55 10.42 -3.93
CA LEU A 34 -4.80 10.60 -2.50
C LEU A 34 -5.56 9.41 -1.90
N ARG A 35 -6.58 8.88 -2.59
CA ARG A 35 -7.29 7.66 -2.14
C ARG A 35 -6.36 6.46 -2.07
N LEU A 36 -5.52 6.25 -3.09
CA LEU A 36 -4.54 5.16 -3.12
C LEU A 36 -3.53 5.29 -1.97
N LYS A 37 -3.01 6.50 -1.71
CA LYS A 37 -2.12 6.76 -0.58
C LYS A 37 -2.79 6.54 0.78
N LYS A 38 -4.05 6.97 0.95
CA LYS A 38 -4.82 6.70 2.19
C LYS A 38 -5.04 5.21 2.42
N LEU A 39 -5.35 4.44 1.37
CA LEU A 39 -5.49 2.99 1.46
C LEU A 39 -4.17 2.32 1.87
N LYS A 40 -3.04 2.73 1.27
CA LYS A 40 -1.70 2.26 1.66
C LYS A 40 -1.39 2.59 3.11
N LEU A 41 -1.75 3.79 3.57
CA LEU A 41 -1.57 4.22 4.96
C LEU A 41 -2.43 3.39 5.93
N ALA A 42 -3.71 3.21 5.65
CA ALA A 42 -4.60 2.41 6.49
C ALA A 42 -4.16 0.94 6.60
N ILE A 43 -3.62 0.36 5.52
CA ILE A 43 -3.04 -0.99 5.54
C ILE A 43 -1.77 -1.02 6.39
N LYS A 44 -0.89 -0.02 6.25
CA LYS A 44 0.32 0.09 7.07
C LYS A 44 -0.04 0.29 8.54
N ASP A 45 -1.03 1.10 8.86
CA ASP A 45 -1.52 1.32 10.21
C ASP A 45 -2.14 0.05 10.79
N ARG A 46 -2.90 -0.71 9.99
CA ARG A 46 -3.47 -1.99 10.44
C ARG A 46 -2.39 -3.05 10.67
N LEU A 47 -1.38 -3.10 9.81
CA LEU A 47 -0.19 -3.94 10.01
C LEU A 47 0.58 -3.53 11.25
N HIS A 48 0.82 -2.23 11.44
CA HIS A 48 1.52 -1.71 12.60
C HIS A 48 0.72 -2.01 13.87
N HIS A 49 -0.59 -1.80 13.86
CA HIS A 49 -1.48 -2.13 14.97
C HIS A 49 -1.49 -3.64 15.27
N GLN A 50 -1.52 -4.50 14.25
CA GLN A 50 -1.45 -5.95 14.45
C GLN A 50 -0.09 -6.40 15.00
N VAL A 51 1.02 -5.87 14.48
CA VAL A 51 2.37 -6.14 14.98
C VAL A 51 2.54 -5.61 16.41
N PHE A 52 2.00 -4.42 16.70
CA PHE A 52 2.05 -3.81 18.02
C PHE A 52 1.18 -4.59 19.03
N LYS A 53 0.04 -5.14 18.59
CA LYS A 53 -0.81 -6.01 19.41
C LYS A 53 -0.17 -7.38 19.66
N ALA A 54 0.54 -7.93 18.68
CA ALA A 54 1.27 -9.19 18.81
C ALA A 54 2.52 -9.10 19.69
N ARG A 55 3.11 -7.91 19.84
CA ARG A 55 4.27 -7.66 20.71
C ARG A 55 3.88 -7.38 22.18
N ARG A 56 2.58 -7.31 22.47
CA ARG A 56 2.05 -6.98 23.81
C ARG A 56 1.41 -8.18 24.53
N VAL A 57 1.66 -9.41 24.04
CA VAL A 57 1.27 -10.68 24.67
C VAL A 57 2.53 -11.42 25.06
#